data_AF-A0A1F7X2P9-F1
#
_entry.id   AF-A0A1F7X2P9-F1
#
_cell.length_a   1.000
_cell.length_b   1.000
_cell.length_c   1.000
_cell.angle_alpha   90.00
_cell.angle_beta   90.00
_cell.angle_gamma   90.00
#
_symmetry.space_group_name_H-M   'P 1'
#
loop_
_entity.id
_entity.type
_entity.pdbx_description
1 polymer ?
#
loop_
_entity_poly.entity_id
_entity_poly.type
_entity_poly.pdbx_seq_one_letter_code
_entity_poly.pdbx_strand_id
1 'polypeptide(L)'
;MVEALVKIPNNQYFIYSVSPDYPQDIFKRKNVRLINLYSKSPRNLYLLRGLISNILGNLPFNFFSFVYKMGLFPLIEFLYKISQRGLIALLGKHKLDIIFFPSLTYLSFLVDIPSVVTVYDLGHRNKPKLKEATAGGRWEYREYGLTNVSRKAYKIFVDSGTLKENLKRYYKIKTDKIVVLPYIPPSYLNIKITRNQERNILKKLNLPDSYIFYPAKFWPHKNHINLIKAVKQLKTKHIDIKLILTGSKAADYSTFEEVIKFIKNNKLEKDIIYLGYVDNEELSVIYKNATAMVMPTLLGPTNIPVYEAWTMGTPVLYSDIRGCREQLGNAGLLINPKNPKDIADGILKVYTSPKLRKDLARKGRERLKLWDNKDFERTISGVLKDFKDENATRNN
;
A
#
# COMPACT_ATOMS: atom_id res chain seq x y z
N MET A 1 3.87 -0.92 -12.93
CA MET A 1 2.80 0.10 -12.83
C MET A 1 1.65 -0.37 -13.71
N VAL A 2 0.42 -0.25 -13.25
CA VAL A 2 -0.79 -0.92 -13.78
C VAL A 2 -1.69 0.10 -14.50
N GLU A 3 -2.37 -0.25 -15.60
CA GLU A 3 -2.99 0.61 -16.62
C GLU A 3 -4.07 -0.19 -17.39
N ALA A 4 -5.19 -0.59 -16.76
CA ALA A 4 -6.17 -1.52 -17.35
C ALA A 4 -7.18 -0.86 -18.31
N LEU A 5 -7.78 -1.63 -19.23
CA LEU A 5 -8.50 -1.18 -20.46
C LEU A 5 -9.87 -1.91 -20.64
N VAL A 6 -10.97 -1.31 -21.16
CA VAL A 6 -12.22 -1.99 -21.67
C VAL A 6 -12.90 -1.08 -22.72
N LYS A 7 -13.37 -1.42 -23.95
CA LYS A 7 -14.10 -2.55 -24.59
C LYS A 7 -13.71 -2.69 -26.10
N ILE A 8 -13.96 -3.85 -26.72
CA ILE A 8 -14.17 -4.09 -28.18
C ILE A 8 -15.52 -4.87 -28.28
N PRO A 9 -16.30 -4.84 -29.40
CA PRO A 9 -17.58 -5.56 -29.49
C PRO A 9 -17.47 -7.03 -29.03
N ASN A 10 -18.53 -7.55 -28.38
CA ASN A 10 -18.63 -8.90 -27.78
C ASN A 10 -18.14 -9.08 -26.33
N ASN A 11 -18.39 -8.12 -25.42
CA ASN A 11 -18.22 -8.31 -23.97
C ASN A 11 -16.79 -8.65 -23.50
N GLN A 12 -15.73 -8.18 -24.17
CA GLN A 12 -14.34 -8.43 -23.74
C GLN A 12 -13.76 -7.28 -22.86
N TYR A 13 -13.26 -7.62 -21.67
CA TYR A 13 -12.50 -6.83 -20.69
C TYR A 13 -10.99 -6.91 -20.95
N PHE A 14 -10.21 -5.91 -20.56
CA PHE A 14 -8.76 -5.98 -20.58
C PHE A 14 -8.17 -5.60 -19.21
N ILE A 15 -7.10 -6.28 -18.84
CA ILE A 15 -6.39 -6.00 -17.59
C ILE A 15 -4.92 -5.79 -17.94
N TYR A 16 -4.30 -4.79 -17.33
CA TYR A 16 -2.87 -4.54 -17.45
C TYR A 16 -2.24 -4.70 -16.07
N SER A 17 -2.23 -5.89 -15.50
CA SER A 17 -1.54 -6.08 -14.23
C SER A 17 -1.02 -7.49 -14.10
N VAL A 18 0.28 -7.58 -13.86
CA VAL A 18 0.95 -8.73 -13.24
C VAL A 18 1.33 -8.36 -11.80
N SER A 19 0.41 -7.75 -11.04
CA SER A 19 0.51 -7.93 -9.59
C SER A 19 0.16 -9.39 -9.31
N PRO A 20 1.06 -10.17 -8.67
CA PRO A 20 0.80 -11.58 -8.37
C PRO A 20 -0.45 -11.77 -7.50
N ASP A 21 -0.89 -10.71 -6.81
CA ASP A 21 -1.99 -10.73 -5.84
C ASP A 21 -3.40 -10.55 -6.44
N TYR A 22 -3.54 -10.22 -7.74
CA TYR A 22 -4.87 -10.25 -8.35
C TYR A 22 -5.30 -11.72 -8.55
N PRO A 23 -6.57 -12.08 -8.24
CA PRO A 23 -7.07 -13.42 -8.51
C PRO A 23 -6.86 -13.81 -9.97
N GLN A 24 -5.98 -14.77 -10.21
CA GLN A 24 -5.55 -15.12 -11.58
C GLN A 24 -6.70 -15.70 -12.43
N ASP A 25 -7.74 -16.22 -11.77
CA ASP A 25 -8.90 -16.81 -12.43
C ASP A 25 -9.81 -15.78 -13.12
N ILE A 26 -9.70 -14.49 -12.75
CA ILE A 26 -10.34 -13.42 -13.50
C ILE A 26 -9.80 -13.38 -14.95
N PHE A 27 -8.50 -13.63 -15.16
CA PHE A 27 -7.88 -13.57 -16.49
C PHE A 27 -8.18 -14.77 -17.38
N LYS A 28 -8.71 -15.88 -16.83
CA LYS A 28 -9.07 -17.09 -17.60
C LYS A 28 -10.47 -17.01 -18.21
N ARG A 29 -11.25 -15.97 -17.90
CA ARG A 29 -12.59 -15.80 -18.45
C ARG A 29 -12.48 -15.50 -19.95
N LYS A 30 -13.30 -16.16 -20.80
CA LYS A 30 -13.32 -16.01 -22.29
C LYS A 30 -13.36 -14.57 -22.79
N ASN A 31 -13.77 -13.68 -21.90
CA ASN A 31 -14.01 -12.29 -22.13
C ASN A 31 -12.89 -11.41 -21.57
N VAL A 32 -11.72 -11.92 -21.17
CA VAL A 32 -10.65 -11.08 -20.60
C VAL A 32 -9.39 -11.23 -21.45
N ARG A 33 -8.87 -10.13 -22.01
CA ARG A 33 -7.64 -10.11 -22.84
C ARG A 33 -6.53 -9.31 -22.15
N LEU A 34 -5.41 -9.96 -21.86
CA LEU A 34 -4.20 -9.32 -21.35
C LEU A 34 -3.42 -8.69 -22.52
N ILE A 35 -3.11 -7.39 -22.45
CA ILE A 35 -2.18 -6.74 -23.38
C ILE A 35 -0.96 -6.24 -22.60
N ASN A 36 0.20 -6.82 -22.91
CA ASN A 36 1.47 -6.36 -22.38
C ASN A 36 2.02 -5.23 -23.26
N LEU A 37 1.83 -3.97 -22.86
CA LEU A 37 2.41 -2.83 -23.59
C LEU A 37 3.92 -2.67 -23.37
N TYR A 38 4.48 -3.31 -22.33
CA TYR A 38 5.92 -3.30 -22.07
C TYR A 38 6.71 -4.00 -23.19
N SER A 39 6.11 -4.98 -23.87
CA SER A 39 6.74 -5.71 -24.97
C SER A 39 6.45 -5.13 -26.37
N LYS A 40 5.57 -4.12 -26.49
CA LYS A 40 5.09 -3.61 -27.79
C LYS A 40 5.25 -2.11 -28.02
N SER A 41 5.90 -1.38 -27.11
CA SER A 41 6.21 0.03 -27.36
C SER A 41 7.40 0.14 -28.34
N PRO A 42 7.27 0.85 -29.49
CA PRO A 42 8.36 1.08 -30.42
C PRO A 42 9.58 1.68 -29.72
N ARG A 43 10.80 1.20 -30.02
CA ARG A 43 12.07 1.73 -29.46
C ARG A 43 12.17 3.27 -29.53
N ASN A 44 11.56 3.89 -30.54
CA ASN A 44 11.56 5.35 -30.72
C ASN A 44 10.71 6.12 -29.70
N LEU A 45 9.69 5.49 -29.09
CA LEU A 45 8.90 6.09 -28.01
C LEU A 45 9.65 6.10 -26.67
N TYR A 46 10.57 5.16 -26.47
CA TYR A 46 11.49 5.19 -25.32
C TYR A 46 12.53 6.30 -25.42
N LEU A 47 13.01 6.63 -26.62
CA LEU A 47 13.99 7.70 -26.84
C LEU A 47 13.38 9.10 -26.59
N LEU A 48 12.18 9.37 -27.09
CA LEU A 48 11.48 10.64 -26.84
C LEU A 48 10.97 10.76 -25.40
N ARG A 49 10.49 9.66 -24.81
CA ARG A 49 10.16 9.59 -23.37
C ARG A 49 11.42 9.75 -22.53
N GLY A 50 12.56 9.21 -22.95
CA GLY A 50 13.87 9.38 -22.32
C GLY A 50 14.38 10.83 -22.38
N LEU A 51 14.24 11.50 -23.52
CA LEU A 51 14.63 12.92 -23.69
C LEU A 51 13.73 13.86 -22.89
N ILE A 52 12.40 13.73 -22.99
CA ILE A 52 11.46 14.59 -22.26
C ILE A 52 11.43 14.22 -20.76
N SER A 53 11.56 12.95 -20.37
CA SER A 53 11.68 12.58 -18.95
C SER A 53 13.06 12.88 -18.37
N ASN A 54 14.14 12.92 -19.17
CA ASN A 54 15.41 13.48 -18.71
C ASN A 54 15.31 15.00 -18.55
N ILE A 55 14.65 15.73 -19.47
CA ILE A 55 14.47 17.18 -19.33
C ILE A 55 13.54 17.51 -18.15
N LEU A 56 12.35 16.89 -18.07
CA LEU A 56 11.41 17.07 -16.96
C LEU A 56 11.91 16.45 -15.65
N GLY A 57 12.73 15.41 -15.71
CA GLY A 57 13.35 14.75 -14.54
C GLY A 57 14.60 15.45 -14.04
N ASN A 58 15.27 16.25 -14.88
CA ASN A 58 16.38 17.13 -14.50
C ASN A 58 15.91 18.55 -14.15
N LEU A 59 14.65 18.91 -14.44
CA LEU A 59 14.07 20.14 -13.89
C LEU A 59 14.00 19.97 -12.36
N PRO A 60 14.54 20.92 -11.59
CA PRO A 60 14.51 20.82 -10.14
C PRO A 60 13.04 20.72 -9.68
N PHE A 61 12.74 19.84 -8.73
CA PHE A 61 11.39 19.70 -8.17
C PHE A 61 10.77 21.05 -7.70
N ASN A 62 11.63 22.02 -7.38
CA ASN A 62 11.25 23.40 -7.06
C ASN A 62 10.57 24.14 -8.23
N PHE A 63 10.90 23.82 -9.49
CA PHE A 63 10.23 24.36 -10.67
C PHE A 63 8.78 23.87 -10.76
N PHE A 64 8.53 22.58 -10.57
CA PHE A 64 7.16 22.05 -10.53
C PHE A 64 6.36 22.61 -9.34
N SER A 65 7.01 22.77 -8.17
CA SER A 65 6.42 23.45 -7.02
C SER A 65 6.04 24.89 -7.35
N PHE A 66 6.91 25.63 -8.04
CA PHE A 66 6.65 27.00 -8.49
C PHE A 66 5.47 27.07 -9.48
N VAL A 67 5.49 26.26 -10.54
CA VAL A 67 4.41 26.22 -11.55
C VAL A 67 3.07 25.83 -10.91
N TYR A 68 3.08 24.88 -9.98
CA TYR A 68 1.90 24.49 -9.18
C TYR A 68 1.39 25.66 -8.33
N LYS A 69 2.28 26.34 -7.58
CA LYS A 69 1.92 27.47 -6.70
C LYS A 69 1.44 28.70 -7.46
N MET A 70 1.92 28.91 -8.68
CA MET A 70 1.47 29.98 -9.57
C MET A 70 0.16 29.66 -10.29
N GLY A 71 -0.46 28.50 -10.04
CA GLY A 71 -1.73 28.13 -10.66
C GLY A 71 -1.63 27.80 -12.14
N LEU A 72 -0.42 27.55 -12.66
CA LEU A 72 -0.15 27.22 -14.06
C LEU A 72 -0.43 25.73 -14.37
N PHE A 73 -1.52 25.21 -13.80
CA PHE A 73 -1.99 23.84 -13.98
C PHE A 73 -2.13 23.41 -15.45
N PRO A 74 -2.65 24.26 -16.36
CA PRO A 74 -2.78 23.89 -17.77
C PRO A 74 -1.43 23.62 -18.44
N LEU A 75 -0.35 24.30 -18.01
CA LEU A 75 0.98 24.08 -18.56
C LEU A 75 1.54 22.72 -18.16
N ILE A 76 1.37 22.33 -16.89
CA ILE A 76 1.76 20.99 -16.42
C ILE A 76 0.96 19.92 -17.17
N GLU A 77 -0.36 20.11 -17.29
CA GLU A 77 -1.24 19.19 -18.03
C GLU A 77 -0.78 19.02 -19.47
N PHE A 78 -0.50 20.14 -20.15
CA PHE A 78 -0.02 20.18 -21.53
C PHE A 78 1.31 19.44 -21.72
N LEU A 79 2.31 19.73 -20.87
CA LEU A 79 3.62 19.06 -20.92
C LEU A 79 3.49 17.55 -20.68
N TYR A 80 2.66 17.13 -19.72
CA TYR A 80 2.39 15.72 -19.49
C TYR A 80 1.66 15.08 -20.68
N LYS A 81 0.66 15.74 -21.27
CA LYS A 81 -0.06 15.25 -22.44
C LYS A 81 0.87 15.04 -23.63
N ILE A 82 1.81 15.96 -23.88
CA ILE A 82 2.86 15.80 -24.89
C ILE A 82 3.73 14.58 -24.57
N SER A 83 4.19 14.45 -23.33
CA SER A 83 5.06 13.34 -22.91
C SER A 83 4.39 11.96 -23.07
N GLN A 84 3.05 11.92 -22.96
CA GLN A 84 2.23 10.71 -23.05
C GLN A 84 1.52 10.55 -24.40
N ARG A 85 1.77 11.41 -25.39
CA ARG A 85 0.99 11.46 -26.65
C ARG A 85 0.87 10.11 -27.36
N GLY A 86 1.95 9.32 -27.37
CA GLY A 86 1.96 8.01 -28.03
C GLY A 86 1.07 7.00 -27.31
N LEU A 87 1.06 7.03 -25.98
CA LEU A 87 0.19 6.18 -25.17
C LEU A 87 -1.26 6.64 -25.31
N ILE A 88 -1.55 7.94 -25.23
CA ILE A 88 -2.89 8.50 -25.41
C ILE A 88 -3.44 8.12 -26.80
N ALA A 89 -2.65 8.27 -27.86
CA ALA A 89 -3.05 7.90 -29.21
C ALA A 89 -3.28 6.39 -29.34
N LEU A 90 -2.47 5.56 -28.68
CA LEU A 90 -2.66 4.11 -28.64
C LEU A 90 -3.99 3.75 -27.95
N LEU A 91 -4.27 4.34 -26.79
CA LEU A 91 -5.52 4.12 -26.06
C LEU A 91 -6.73 4.54 -26.92
N GLY A 92 -6.66 5.68 -27.60
CA GLY A 92 -7.72 6.17 -28.49
C GLY A 92 -8.06 5.22 -29.65
N LYS A 93 -7.10 4.43 -30.14
CA LYS A 93 -7.34 3.45 -31.22
C LYS A 93 -8.23 2.28 -30.80
N HIS A 94 -8.36 2.01 -29.50
CA HIS A 94 -8.99 0.79 -29.00
C HIS A 94 -10.49 0.92 -28.65
N LYS A 95 -11.17 2.04 -28.98
CA LYS A 95 -12.61 2.27 -28.73
C LYS A 95 -13.08 1.86 -27.32
N LEU A 96 -12.38 2.39 -26.32
CA LEU A 96 -12.54 2.01 -24.92
C LEU A 96 -13.68 2.79 -24.28
N ASP A 97 -14.54 2.11 -23.51
CA ASP A 97 -15.57 2.79 -22.72
C ASP A 97 -15.06 3.20 -21.33
N ILE A 98 -14.21 2.38 -20.69
CA ILE A 98 -13.75 2.64 -19.31
C ILE A 98 -12.37 2.02 -19.02
N ILE A 99 -11.57 2.69 -18.19
CA ILE A 99 -10.18 2.32 -17.85
C ILE A 99 -10.01 2.24 -16.33
N PHE A 100 -9.32 1.21 -15.82
CA PHE A 100 -9.03 1.06 -14.38
C PHE A 100 -7.56 1.32 -14.09
N PHE A 101 -7.29 2.34 -13.28
CA PHE A 101 -5.97 2.65 -12.75
C PHE A 101 -5.93 2.24 -11.27
N PRO A 102 -5.14 1.24 -10.85
CA PRO A 102 -5.09 0.84 -9.45
C PRO A 102 -4.14 1.72 -8.64
N SER A 103 -3.72 2.86 -9.16
CA SER A 103 -2.93 3.83 -8.43
C SER A 103 -3.23 5.20 -8.99
N LEU A 104 -2.87 6.24 -8.23
CA LEU A 104 -2.90 7.59 -8.75
C LEU A 104 -1.99 7.68 -9.99
N THR A 105 -2.60 7.96 -11.14
CA THR A 105 -1.88 8.06 -12.42
C THR A 105 -2.43 9.23 -13.21
N TYR A 106 -1.57 10.12 -13.69
CA TYR A 106 -2.01 11.34 -14.37
C TYR A 106 -2.74 11.07 -15.67
N LEU A 107 -2.38 9.97 -16.34
CA LEU A 107 -3.07 9.50 -17.54
C LEU A 107 -4.59 9.39 -17.34
N SER A 108 -5.05 9.07 -16.13
CA SER A 108 -6.48 8.91 -15.80
C SER A 108 -7.36 10.13 -16.03
N PHE A 109 -6.76 11.31 -16.16
CA PHE A 109 -7.44 12.57 -16.40
C PHE A 109 -6.91 13.34 -17.62
N LEU A 110 -5.98 12.74 -18.38
CA LEU A 110 -5.43 13.26 -19.64
C LEU A 110 -6.07 12.62 -20.87
N VAL A 111 -6.76 11.50 -20.70
CA VAL A 111 -7.53 10.81 -21.73
C VAL A 111 -9.00 11.16 -21.61
N ASP A 112 -9.70 11.24 -22.73
CA ASP A 112 -11.15 11.50 -22.79
C ASP A 112 -11.97 10.21 -22.60
N ILE A 113 -11.43 9.25 -21.84
CA ILE A 113 -12.03 7.95 -21.57
C ILE A 113 -12.37 7.88 -20.08
N PRO A 114 -13.62 7.55 -19.70
CA PRO A 114 -14.00 7.35 -18.30
C PRO A 114 -13.03 6.46 -17.54
N SER A 115 -12.67 6.86 -16.31
CA SER A 115 -11.65 6.17 -15.52
C SER A 115 -12.09 5.83 -14.10
N VAL A 116 -11.73 4.64 -13.64
CA VAL A 116 -11.76 4.26 -12.22
C VAL A 116 -10.34 4.36 -11.69
N VAL A 117 -10.14 5.13 -10.61
CA VAL A 117 -8.80 5.38 -10.06
C VAL A 117 -8.73 4.94 -8.61
N THR A 118 -7.73 4.15 -8.24
CA THR A 118 -7.50 3.78 -6.84
C THR A 118 -6.58 4.78 -6.16
N VAL A 119 -7.01 5.25 -4.99
CA VAL A 119 -6.23 6.10 -4.09
C VAL A 119 -5.92 5.28 -2.84
N TYR A 120 -4.64 5.16 -2.49
CA TYR A 120 -4.20 4.32 -1.36
C TYR A 120 -4.01 5.09 -0.06
N ASP A 121 -3.61 6.35 -0.13
CA ASP A 121 -3.42 7.15 1.07
C ASP A 121 -3.49 8.64 0.75
N LEU A 122 -3.74 9.44 1.78
CA LEU A 122 -3.64 10.90 1.77
C LEU A 122 -2.60 11.37 2.79
N GLY A 123 -1.49 10.64 2.88
CA GLY A 123 -0.42 10.86 3.86
C GLY A 123 0.07 12.30 3.95
N HIS A 124 0.19 12.96 2.80
CA HIS A 124 0.57 14.37 2.70
C HIS A 124 -0.43 15.26 3.45
N ARG A 125 -1.74 15.12 3.23
CA ARG A 125 -2.79 15.87 3.95
C ARG A 125 -2.96 15.42 5.41
N ASN A 126 -2.87 14.12 5.69
CA ASN A 126 -3.08 13.54 7.02
C ASN A 126 -1.93 13.87 7.99
N LYS A 127 -0.70 13.96 7.47
CA LYS A 127 0.55 14.16 8.22
C LYS A 127 1.49 15.10 7.46
N PRO A 128 1.16 16.39 7.33
CA PRO A 128 1.93 17.34 6.52
C PRO A 128 3.39 17.53 6.96
N LYS A 129 3.70 17.21 8.22
CA LYS A 129 5.07 17.27 8.77
C LYS A 129 5.98 16.11 8.31
N LEU A 130 5.43 15.05 7.70
CA LEU A 130 6.22 13.93 7.21
C LEU A 130 6.81 14.26 5.84
N LYS A 131 8.11 14.57 5.81
CA LYS A 131 8.84 14.94 4.58
C LYS A 131 8.75 13.87 3.49
N GLU A 132 8.74 12.59 3.85
CA GLU A 132 8.54 11.48 2.90
C GLU A 132 7.24 11.59 2.09
N ALA A 133 6.21 12.25 2.64
CA ALA A 133 4.93 12.45 1.97
C ALA A 133 4.79 13.83 1.31
N THR A 134 5.58 14.83 1.73
CA THR A 134 5.36 16.24 1.36
C THR A 134 6.53 16.91 0.64
N ALA A 135 7.76 16.53 0.93
CA ALA A 135 8.95 17.22 0.44
C ALA A 135 9.33 16.79 -0.99
N GLY A 136 10.16 17.60 -1.65
CA GLY A 136 10.66 17.33 -3.00
C GLY A 136 9.56 17.32 -4.05
N GLY A 137 8.61 18.26 -3.99
CA GLY A 137 7.50 18.35 -4.95
C GLY A 137 6.41 17.28 -4.79
N ARG A 138 6.53 16.36 -3.82
CA ARG A 138 5.53 15.30 -3.57
C ARG A 138 4.18 15.89 -3.19
N TRP A 139 4.15 16.95 -2.38
CA TRP A 139 2.89 17.61 -2.03
C TRP A 139 2.16 18.07 -3.28
N GLU A 140 2.82 18.87 -4.11
CA GLU A 140 2.26 19.46 -5.32
C GLU A 140 1.85 18.39 -6.34
N TYR A 141 2.68 17.36 -6.53
CA TYR A 141 2.36 16.21 -7.36
C TYR A 141 1.06 15.54 -6.90
N ARG A 142 0.95 15.24 -5.61
CA ARG A 142 -0.23 14.55 -5.07
C ARG A 142 -1.47 15.43 -5.13
N GLU A 143 -1.35 16.71 -4.79
CA GLU A 143 -2.44 17.66 -4.86
C GLU A 143 -2.95 17.87 -6.28
N TYR A 144 -2.04 17.98 -7.25
CA TYR A 144 -2.42 18.11 -8.65
C TYR A 144 -3.15 16.86 -9.14
N GLY A 145 -2.57 15.69 -8.90
CA GLY A 145 -3.16 14.41 -9.31
C GLY A 145 -4.53 14.19 -8.66
N LEU A 146 -4.63 14.35 -7.34
CA LEU A 146 -5.86 14.10 -6.60
C LEU A 146 -6.95 15.13 -6.90
N THR A 147 -6.61 16.40 -7.13
CA THR A 147 -7.59 17.40 -7.55
C THR A 147 -8.20 17.04 -8.90
N ASN A 148 -7.38 16.60 -9.86
CA ASN A 148 -7.86 16.22 -11.19
C ASN A 148 -8.63 14.90 -11.18
N VAL A 149 -8.14 13.88 -10.46
CA VAL A 149 -8.88 12.61 -10.26
C VAL A 149 -10.24 12.87 -9.61
N SER A 150 -10.28 13.71 -8.57
CA SER A 150 -11.50 14.10 -7.88
C SER A 150 -12.54 14.71 -8.82
N ARG A 151 -12.09 15.48 -9.83
CA ARG A 151 -12.96 16.11 -10.82
C ARG A 151 -13.34 15.17 -11.96
N LYS A 152 -12.36 14.51 -12.58
CA LYS A 152 -12.48 13.85 -13.89
C LYS A 152 -12.72 12.34 -13.85
N ALA A 153 -12.33 11.64 -12.78
CA ALA A 153 -12.56 10.18 -12.72
C ALA A 153 -14.07 9.87 -12.72
N TYR A 154 -14.45 8.71 -13.24
CA TYR A 154 -15.82 8.18 -13.12
C TYR A 154 -16.08 7.68 -11.69
N LYS A 155 -15.22 6.79 -11.18
CA LYS A 155 -15.23 6.33 -9.77
C LYS A 155 -13.81 6.36 -9.18
N ILE A 156 -13.76 6.40 -7.86
CA ILE A 156 -12.52 6.36 -7.08
C ILE A 156 -12.60 5.21 -6.09
N PHE A 157 -11.64 4.28 -6.18
CA PHE A 157 -11.50 3.19 -5.24
C PHE A 157 -10.62 3.61 -4.08
N VAL A 158 -11.04 3.22 -2.87
CA VAL A 158 -10.29 3.42 -1.64
C VAL A 158 -10.35 2.16 -0.80
N ASP A 159 -9.33 1.91 0.00
CA ASP A 159 -9.20 0.71 0.82
C ASP A 159 -10.04 0.71 2.11
N SER A 160 -10.58 1.86 2.51
CA SER A 160 -11.22 2.04 3.81
C SER A 160 -12.25 3.17 3.83
N GLY A 161 -13.18 3.10 4.77
CA GLY A 161 -14.12 4.18 5.07
C GLY A 161 -13.41 5.43 5.57
N THR A 162 -12.34 5.29 6.36
CA THR A 162 -11.50 6.43 6.78
C THR A 162 -10.90 7.15 5.57
N LEU A 163 -10.41 6.44 4.57
CA LEU A 163 -9.88 7.09 3.36
C LEU A 163 -10.99 7.77 2.56
N LYS A 164 -12.17 7.14 2.44
CA LYS A 164 -13.36 7.73 1.83
C LYS A 164 -13.73 9.06 2.48
N GLU A 165 -13.81 9.10 3.80
CA GLU A 165 -14.14 10.33 4.54
C GLU A 165 -13.06 11.40 4.41
N ASN A 166 -11.77 11.02 4.38
CA ASN A 166 -10.70 11.98 4.15
C ASN A 166 -10.73 12.57 2.74
N LEU A 167 -11.01 11.75 1.71
CA LEU A 167 -11.19 12.24 0.33
C LEU A 167 -12.34 13.24 0.23
N LYS A 168 -13.49 12.91 0.83
CA LYS A 168 -14.65 13.82 0.91
C LYS A 168 -14.25 15.14 1.57
N ARG A 169 -13.57 15.07 2.72
CA ARG A 169 -13.15 16.24 3.48
C ARG A 169 -12.19 17.14 2.71
N TYR A 170 -11.15 16.56 2.11
CA TYR A 170 -10.07 17.36 1.50
C TYR A 170 -10.36 17.81 0.07
N TYR A 171 -11.09 17.03 -0.71
CA TYR A 171 -11.33 17.30 -2.13
C TYR A 171 -12.81 17.49 -2.49
N LYS A 172 -13.72 17.49 -1.51
CA LYS A 172 -15.16 17.74 -1.69
C LYS A 172 -15.81 16.81 -2.74
N ILE A 173 -15.36 15.57 -2.79
CA ILE A 173 -15.85 14.56 -3.74
C ILE A 173 -17.23 14.06 -3.28
N LYS A 174 -18.15 13.88 -4.23
CA LYS A 174 -19.46 13.27 -3.96
C LYS A 174 -19.31 11.80 -3.49
N THR A 175 -20.19 11.39 -2.57
CA THR A 175 -20.12 10.07 -1.90
C THR A 175 -20.25 8.89 -2.86
N ASP A 176 -21.10 9.02 -3.87
CA ASP A 176 -21.40 8.04 -4.93
C ASP A 176 -20.20 7.79 -5.87
N LYS A 177 -19.28 8.75 -5.96
CA LYS A 177 -18.04 8.63 -6.72
C LYS A 177 -16.97 7.82 -6.00
N ILE A 178 -17.05 7.66 -4.67
CA ILE A 178 -16.05 6.93 -3.88
C ILE A 178 -16.60 5.56 -3.44
N VAL A 179 -15.96 4.51 -3.93
CA VAL A 179 -16.27 3.11 -3.62
C VAL A 179 -15.19 2.55 -2.70
N VAL A 180 -15.62 1.97 -1.58
CA VAL A 180 -14.71 1.29 -0.64
C VAL A 180 -14.48 -0.12 -1.15
N LEU A 181 -13.22 -0.46 -1.41
CA LEU A 181 -12.74 -1.75 -1.89
C LEU A 181 -11.53 -2.16 -1.04
N PRO A 182 -11.75 -2.79 0.13
CA PRO A 182 -10.67 -3.19 1.03
C PRO A 182 -9.75 -4.25 0.44
N TYR A 183 -8.54 -4.34 0.99
CA TYR A 183 -7.59 -5.38 0.61
C TYR A 183 -8.09 -6.76 1.03
N ILE A 184 -7.82 -7.74 0.17
CA ILE A 184 -7.94 -9.16 0.45
C ILE A 184 -6.63 -9.71 1.04
N PRO A 185 -6.67 -10.86 1.74
CA PRO A 185 -5.46 -11.50 2.27
C PRO A 185 -4.44 -11.79 1.16
N PRO A 186 -3.14 -11.52 1.38
CA PRO A 186 -2.12 -11.69 0.35
C PRO A 186 -1.91 -13.17 0.00
N SER A 187 -1.99 -13.51 -1.29
CA SER A 187 -1.84 -14.90 -1.75
C SER A 187 -0.41 -15.44 -1.66
N TYR A 188 0.61 -14.57 -1.64
CA TYR A 188 2.01 -14.99 -1.57
C TYR A 188 2.41 -15.63 -0.23
N LEU A 189 1.57 -15.56 0.80
CA LEU A 189 1.79 -16.26 2.07
C LEU A 189 1.03 -17.60 2.16
N ASN A 190 0.23 -17.96 1.15
CA ASN A 190 -0.43 -19.28 1.06
C ASN A 190 0.54 -20.37 0.55
N ILE A 191 1.78 -20.36 1.04
CA ILE A 191 2.80 -21.33 0.66
C ILE A 191 2.73 -22.53 1.60
N LYS A 192 2.63 -23.74 1.04
CA LYS A 192 2.70 -24.99 1.81
C LYS A 192 4.15 -25.27 2.18
N ILE A 193 4.54 -24.90 3.40
CA ILE A 193 5.88 -25.17 3.95
C ILE A 193 5.83 -26.45 4.80
N THR A 194 6.66 -27.44 4.45
CA THR A 194 6.81 -28.66 5.25
C THR A 194 7.55 -28.37 6.56
N ARG A 195 7.36 -29.21 7.59
CA ARG A 195 8.10 -29.09 8.86
C ARG A 195 9.62 -29.09 8.68
N ASN A 196 10.13 -29.80 7.66
CA ASN A 196 11.56 -29.84 7.39
C ASN A 196 12.08 -28.53 6.78
N GLN A 197 11.35 -27.97 5.81
CA GLN A 197 11.66 -26.66 5.23
C GLN A 197 11.61 -25.55 6.30
N GLU A 198 10.56 -25.54 7.13
CA GLU A 198 10.42 -24.60 8.24
C GLU A 198 11.63 -24.64 9.17
N ARG A 199 12.03 -25.84 9.62
CA ARG A 199 13.21 -26.02 10.46
C ARG A 199 14.51 -25.59 9.79
N ASN A 200 14.66 -25.83 8.49
CA ASN A 200 15.83 -25.39 7.72
C ASN A 200 15.88 -23.85 7.62
N ILE A 201 14.74 -23.21 7.40
CA ILE A 201 14.62 -21.74 7.35
C ILE A 201 14.93 -21.13 8.73
N LEU A 202 14.35 -21.66 9.80
CA LEU A 202 14.63 -21.19 11.17
C LEU A 202 16.12 -21.28 11.51
N LYS A 203 16.79 -22.38 11.12
CA LYS A 203 18.24 -22.56 11.27
C LYS A 203 19.04 -21.58 10.39
N LYS A 204 18.68 -21.44 9.11
CA LYS A 204 19.33 -20.53 8.15
C LYS A 204 19.31 -19.09 8.66
N LEU A 205 18.17 -18.65 9.17
CA LEU A 205 17.96 -17.29 9.66
C LEU A 205 18.46 -17.08 11.10
N ASN A 206 18.85 -18.15 11.80
CA ASN A 206 19.27 -18.14 13.19
C ASN A 206 18.29 -17.38 14.10
N LEU A 207 17.00 -17.67 13.94
CA LEU A 207 15.95 -17.00 14.72
C LEU A 207 15.94 -17.51 16.17
N PRO A 208 15.68 -16.63 17.15
CA PRO A 208 15.48 -17.04 18.53
C PRO A 208 14.14 -17.79 18.69
N ASP A 209 14.01 -18.55 19.78
CA ASP A 209 12.80 -19.34 20.07
C ASP A 209 11.54 -18.49 20.28
N SER A 210 11.71 -17.24 20.73
CA SER A 210 10.63 -16.29 20.96
C SER A 210 11.07 -14.89 20.56
N TYR A 211 10.26 -14.23 19.74
CA TYR A 211 10.52 -12.87 19.28
C TYR A 211 9.25 -12.12 18.91
N ILE A 212 9.38 -10.81 18.97
CA ILE A 212 8.47 -9.87 18.33
C ILE A 212 8.96 -9.61 16.90
N PHE A 213 8.04 -9.40 15.98
CA PHE A 213 8.35 -9.18 14.57
C PHE A 213 7.84 -7.83 14.08
N TYR A 214 8.65 -7.11 13.29
CA TYR A 214 8.23 -5.92 12.56
C TYR A 214 8.72 -5.91 11.10
N PRO A 215 7.84 -6.20 10.13
CA PRO A 215 8.15 -6.14 8.70
C PRO A 215 7.83 -4.77 8.12
N ALA A 216 8.84 -3.90 8.03
CA ALA A 216 8.67 -2.58 7.45
C ALA A 216 9.98 -2.04 6.85
N LYS A 217 9.87 -1.36 5.70
CA LYS A 217 10.93 -0.47 5.23
C LYS A 217 11.17 0.64 6.26
N PHE A 218 12.39 1.16 6.34
CA PHE A 218 12.79 2.21 7.30
C PHE A 218 12.31 3.62 6.93
N TRP A 219 11.05 3.73 6.53
CA TRP A 219 10.37 4.99 6.28
C TRP A 219 10.09 5.71 7.61
N PRO A 220 10.26 7.05 7.70
CA PRO A 220 9.93 7.83 8.90
C PRO A 220 8.58 7.48 9.56
N HIS A 221 7.48 7.37 8.82
CA HIS A 221 6.19 7.00 9.41
C HIS A 221 6.14 5.56 9.95
N LYS A 222 7.06 4.68 9.58
CA LYS A 222 7.14 3.33 10.16
C LYS A 222 7.74 3.34 11.57
N ASN A 223 8.33 4.46 12.00
CA ASN A 223 8.52 4.77 13.42
C ASN A 223 9.31 3.71 14.21
N HIS A 224 10.33 3.13 13.55
CA HIS A 224 11.23 2.14 14.14
C HIS A 224 11.89 2.65 15.42
N ILE A 225 12.22 3.95 15.48
CA ILE A 225 12.92 4.54 16.63
C ILE A 225 12.13 4.40 17.94
N ASN A 226 10.80 4.58 17.91
CA ASN A 226 9.97 4.44 19.12
C ASN A 226 9.78 2.97 19.51
N LEU A 227 9.76 2.05 18.54
CA LEU A 227 9.78 0.61 18.82
C LEU A 227 11.07 0.19 19.53
N ILE A 228 12.21 0.68 19.06
CA ILE A 228 13.52 0.35 19.65
C ILE A 228 13.67 0.97 21.04
N LYS A 229 13.17 2.19 21.24
CA LYS A 229 13.06 2.80 22.58
C LYS A 229 12.20 1.94 23.52
N ALA A 230 11.13 1.32 23.03
CA ALA A 230 10.31 0.42 23.82
C ALA A 230 11.07 -0.84 24.23
N VAL A 231 11.79 -1.48 23.31
CA VAL A 231 12.67 -2.63 23.61
C VAL A 231 13.74 -2.26 24.64
N LYS A 232 14.37 -1.09 24.49
CA LYS A 232 15.33 -0.57 25.49
C LYS A 232 14.72 -0.50 26.89
N GLN A 233 13.50 0.04 27.01
CA GLN A 233 12.83 0.16 28.32
C GLN A 233 12.57 -1.20 28.97
N LEU A 234 12.18 -2.20 28.18
CA LEU A 234 11.99 -3.57 28.68
C LEU A 234 13.33 -4.16 29.14
N LYS A 235 14.40 -3.97 28.37
CA LYS A 235 15.75 -4.40 28.75
C LYS A 235 16.22 -3.76 30.06
N THR A 236 16.00 -2.46 30.27
CA THR A 236 16.33 -1.78 31.53
C THR A 236 15.56 -2.34 32.73
N LYS A 237 14.38 -2.93 32.49
CA LYS A 237 13.60 -3.66 33.50
C LYS A 237 13.97 -5.15 33.60
N HIS A 238 15.10 -5.56 33.02
CA HIS A 238 15.56 -6.96 32.96
C HIS A 238 14.59 -7.92 32.26
N ILE A 239 13.78 -7.42 31.33
CA ILE A 239 12.90 -8.23 30.49
C ILE A 239 13.57 -8.37 29.12
N ASP A 240 14.11 -9.55 28.83
CA ASP A 240 14.75 -9.84 27.54
C ASP A 240 13.67 -10.12 26.47
N ILE A 241 13.65 -9.28 25.43
CA ILE A 241 12.76 -9.40 24.29
C ILE A 241 13.62 -9.38 23.03
N LYS A 242 13.49 -10.41 22.21
CA LYS A 242 14.08 -10.40 20.86
C LYS A 242 13.12 -9.72 19.88
N LEU A 243 13.66 -8.85 19.04
CA LEU A 243 12.94 -8.14 17.99
C LEU A 243 13.58 -8.46 16.63
N ILE A 244 12.78 -9.01 15.73
CA ILE A 244 13.17 -9.24 14.34
C ILE A 244 12.65 -8.09 13.49
N LEU A 245 13.55 -7.46 12.74
CA LEU A 245 13.25 -6.42 11.76
C LEU A 245 13.52 -6.94 10.35
N THR A 246 12.56 -6.78 9.44
CA THR A 246 12.76 -7.03 8.00
C THR A 246 12.30 -5.82 7.20
N GLY A 247 12.79 -5.71 5.96
CA GLY A 247 12.48 -4.63 5.04
C GLY A 247 13.72 -3.96 4.48
N SER A 248 13.56 -3.26 3.36
CA SER A 248 14.69 -2.56 2.73
C SER A 248 15.16 -1.36 3.57
N LYS A 249 16.49 -1.21 3.69
CA LYS A 249 17.15 0.01 4.20
C LYS A 249 16.94 1.22 3.28
N ALA A 250 16.67 0.98 1.99
CA ALA A 250 16.46 2.03 1.00
C ALA A 250 15.00 2.52 1.06
N ALA A 251 14.87 3.77 1.50
CA ALA A 251 13.61 4.50 1.59
C ALA A 251 13.88 5.99 1.40
N ASP A 252 12.90 6.70 0.86
CA ASP A 252 12.95 8.16 0.84
C ASP A 252 12.99 8.68 2.28
N TYR A 253 13.98 9.50 2.61
CA TYR A 253 14.24 9.96 3.98
C TYR A 253 14.42 8.80 4.99
N SER A 254 15.06 7.71 4.55
CA SER A 254 15.27 6.52 5.38
C SER A 254 15.83 6.84 6.77
N THR A 255 15.25 6.23 7.79
CA THR A 255 15.71 6.33 9.19
C THR A 255 16.63 5.17 9.58
N PHE A 256 17.12 4.38 8.62
CA PHE A 256 17.91 3.17 8.91
C PHE A 256 19.18 3.48 9.72
N GLU A 257 19.98 4.46 9.29
CA GLU A 257 21.23 4.83 9.96
C GLU A 257 20.98 5.36 11.38
N GLU A 258 19.93 6.16 11.58
CA GLU A 258 19.51 6.64 12.90
C GLU A 258 19.15 5.45 13.82
N VAL A 259 18.39 4.50 13.29
CA VAL A 259 17.97 3.28 13.99
C VAL A 259 19.18 2.44 14.40
N ILE A 260 20.07 2.11 13.47
CA ILE A 260 21.26 1.29 13.76
C ILE A 260 22.18 1.99 14.76
N LYS A 261 22.39 3.31 14.61
CA LYS A 261 23.15 4.11 15.56
C LYS A 261 22.53 4.07 16.96
N PHE A 262 21.20 4.17 17.06
CA PHE A 262 20.51 4.07 18.35
C PHE A 262 20.66 2.68 18.97
N ILE A 263 20.54 1.61 18.19
CA ILE A 263 20.75 0.22 18.67
C ILE A 263 22.15 0.08 19.27
N LYS A 264 23.18 0.52 18.53
CA LYS A 264 24.58 0.45 18.97
C LYS A 264 24.85 1.27 20.24
N ASN A 265 24.41 2.53 20.25
CA ASN A 265 24.61 3.42 21.40
C ASN A 265 23.94 2.93 22.68
N ASN A 266 22.94 2.05 22.56
CA ASN A 266 22.19 1.50 23.70
C ASN A 266 22.48 0.01 23.95
N LYS A 267 23.49 -0.57 23.29
CA LYS A 267 23.93 -1.96 23.45
C LYS A 267 22.78 -2.97 23.22
N LEU A 268 21.98 -2.78 22.17
CA LEU A 268 20.79 -3.59 21.85
C LEU A 268 21.03 -4.60 20.72
N GLU A 269 22.26 -4.75 20.23
CA GLU A 269 22.61 -5.60 19.07
C GLU A 269 22.28 -7.08 19.29
N LYS A 270 22.31 -7.54 20.55
CA LYS A 270 21.93 -8.91 20.93
C LYS A 270 20.42 -9.14 21.03
N ASP A 271 19.63 -8.07 21.02
CA ASP A 271 18.18 -8.10 21.23
C ASP A 271 17.43 -7.78 19.95
N ILE A 272 18.07 -7.09 19.00
CA ILE A 272 17.43 -6.61 17.78
C ILE A 272 18.21 -7.14 16.58
N ILE A 273 17.56 -8.02 15.82
CA ILE A 273 18.14 -8.66 14.63
C ILE A 273 17.48 -8.07 13.40
N TYR A 274 18.28 -7.46 12.53
CA TYR A 274 17.84 -6.97 11.23
C TYR A 274 18.24 -7.97 10.15
N LEU A 275 17.24 -8.56 9.48
CA LEU A 275 17.44 -9.59 8.46
C LEU A 275 17.47 -9.04 7.04
N GLY A 276 17.20 -7.74 6.85
CA GLY A 276 17.08 -7.17 5.51
C GLY A 276 15.81 -7.59 4.79
N TYR A 277 15.92 -7.73 3.47
CA TYR A 277 14.85 -8.30 2.66
C TYR A 277 14.90 -9.82 2.75
N VAL A 278 13.74 -10.43 2.99
CA VAL A 278 13.55 -11.88 3.07
C VAL A 278 12.56 -12.30 1.99
N ASP A 279 12.68 -13.53 1.49
CA ASP A 279 11.74 -14.06 0.50
C ASP A 279 10.38 -14.44 1.14
N ASN A 280 9.41 -14.86 0.33
CA ASN A 280 8.06 -15.16 0.80
C ASN A 280 7.99 -16.40 1.70
N GLU A 281 8.86 -17.40 1.50
CA GLU A 281 8.92 -18.60 2.34
C GLU A 281 9.50 -18.24 3.72
N GLU A 282 10.60 -17.49 3.73
CA GLU A 282 11.22 -16.94 4.92
C GLU A 282 10.24 -16.04 5.69
N LEU A 283 9.58 -15.11 5.00
CA LEU A 283 8.59 -14.20 5.60
C LEU A 283 7.44 -14.99 6.25
N SER A 284 6.94 -16.03 5.59
CA SER A 284 5.91 -16.90 6.13
C SER A 284 6.39 -17.59 7.42
N VAL A 285 7.59 -18.16 7.42
CA VAL A 285 8.17 -18.81 8.62
C VAL A 285 8.37 -17.81 9.76
N ILE A 286 8.84 -16.60 9.47
CA ILE A 286 9.04 -15.55 10.47
C ILE A 286 7.70 -15.15 11.10
N TYR A 287 6.67 -14.88 10.29
CA TYR A 287 5.35 -14.55 10.84
C TYR A 287 4.79 -15.68 11.70
N LYS A 288 4.80 -16.91 11.17
CA LYS A 288 4.22 -18.10 11.81
C LYS A 288 4.82 -18.38 13.19
N ASN A 289 6.11 -18.10 13.36
CA ASN A 289 6.84 -18.36 14.60
C ASN A 289 7.00 -17.11 15.50
N ALA A 290 6.53 -15.94 15.06
CA ALA A 290 6.57 -14.73 15.88
C ALA A 290 5.57 -14.81 17.05
N THR A 291 5.99 -14.36 18.23
CA THR A 291 5.12 -14.19 19.41
C THR A 291 4.03 -13.17 19.12
N ALA A 292 4.37 -12.09 18.42
CA ALA A 292 3.43 -11.12 17.87
C ALA A 292 4.11 -10.26 16.80
N MET A 293 3.31 -9.71 15.88
CA MET A 293 3.71 -8.62 15.01
C MET A 293 3.39 -7.27 15.69
N VAL A 294 4.34 -6.33 15.69
CA VAL A 294 4.17 -4.99 16.27
C VAL A 294 4.41 -3.96 15.19
N MET A 295 3.42 -3.11 14.90
CA MET A 295 3.52 -2.05 13.89
C MET A 295 3.09 -0.71 14.49
N PRO A 296 4.02 0.09 15.06
CA PRO A 296 3.72 1.39 15.64
C PRO A 296 3.75 2.49 14.58
N THR A 297 3.14 2.25 13.41
CA THR A 297 3.14 3.21 12.29
C THR A 297 2.40 4.52 12.61
N LEU A 298 2.90 5.64 12.12
CA LEU A 298 2.29 6.97 12.28
C LEU A 298 1.26 7.28 11.17
N LEU A 299 1.14 6.41 10.17
CA LEU A 299 0.31 6.62 8.99
C LEU A 299 -0.52 5.38 8.69
N GLY A 300 -1.78 5.65 8.33
CA GLY A 300 -2.74 4.69 7.82
C GLY A 300 -3.54 5.34 6.69
N PRO A 301 -4.56 4.67 6.16
CA PRO A 301 -5.50 3.92 7.00
C PRO A 301 -5.26 2.42 7.09
N THR A 302 -4.71 1.80 6.05
CA THR A 302 -4.53 0.34 6.01
C THR A 302 -3.07 -0.02 5.79
N ASN A 303 -2.62 -1.13 6.39
CA ASN A 303 -1.28 -1.67 6.18
C ASN A 303 -1.36 -3.18 5.92
N ILE A 304 -0.69 -3.64 4.85
CA ILE A 304 -0.67 -5.04 4.42
C ILE A 304 -0.14 -6.00 5.51
N PRO A 305 0.92 -5.66 6.28
CA PRO A 305 1.42 -6.52 7.35
C PRO A 305 0.41 -7.02 8.38
N VAL A 306 -0.67 -6.28 8.63
CA VAL A 306 -1.73 -6.73 9.53
C VAL A 306 -2.48 -7.93 8.94
N TYR A 307 -2.77 -7.91 7.63
CA TYR A 307 -3.41 -9.03 6.94
C TYR A 307 -2.47 -10.23 6.83
N GLU A 308 -1.18 -9.98 6.61
CA GLU A 308 -0.14 -11.03 6.63
C GLU A 308 -0.08 -11.74 7.98
N ALA A 309 0.03 -10.97 9.08
CA ALA A 309 0.05 -11.50 10.43
C ALA A 309 -1.20 -12.35 10.74
N TRP A 310 -2.40 -11.85 10.43
CA TRP A 310 -3.62 -12.62 10.64
C TRP A 310 -3.68 -13.90 9.79
N THR A 311 -3.17 -13.86 8.56
CA THR A 311 -3.13 -15.02 7.65
C THR A 311 -2.26 -16.12 8.25
N MET A 312 -1.13 -15.72 8.85
CA MET A 312 -0.20 -16.63 9.52
C MET A 312 -0.59 -16.98 10.96
N GLY A 313 -1.70 -16.44 11.47
CA GLY A 313 -2.17 -16.65 12.83
C GLY A 313 -1.34 -15.94 13.90
N THR A 314 -0.59 -14.91 13.53
CA THR A 314 0.24 -14.09 14.40
C THR A 314 -0.60 -13.00 15.07
N PRO A 315 -0.54 -12.84 16.40
CA PRO A 315 -1.17 -11.72 17.11
C PRO A 315 -0.63 -10.36 16.63
N VAL A 316 -1.47 -9.34 16.62
CA VAL A 316 -1.12 -8.00 16.12
C VAL A 316 -1.19 -6.95 17.24
N LEU A 317 -0.12 -6.17 17.41
CA LEU A 317 -0.13 -4.89 18.11
C LEU A 317 0.02 -3.78 17.08
N TYR A 318 -0.86 -2.78 17.13
CA TYR A 318 -1.00 -1.84 16.03
C TYR A 318 -1.36 -0.44 16.52
N SER A 319 -0.99 0.56 15.74
CA SER A 319 -1.15 1.96 16.12
C SER A 319 -2.58 2.38 16.41
N ASP A 320 -2.74 3.11 17.51
CA ASP A 320 -3.98 3.75 17.93
C ASP A 320 -4.23 5.05 17.16
N ILE A 321 -4.42 4.93 15.84
CA ILE A 321 -4.79 6.03 14.95
C ILE A 321 -6.03 5.65 14.13
N ARG A 322 -6.84 6.64 13.74
CA ARG A 322 -8.19 6.45 13.20
C ARG A 322 -8.33 5.30 12.17
N GLY A 323 -7.56 5.32 11.09
CA GLY A 323 -7.67 4.28 10.04
C GLY A 323 -7.18 2.91 10.51
N CYS A 324 -6.11 2.88 11.32
CA CYS A 324 -5.62 1.63 11.89
C CYS A 324 -6.66 0.98 12.82
N ARG A 325 -7.43 1.76 13.60
CA ARG A 325 -8.54 1.24 14.41
C ARG A 325 -9.63 0.60 13.55
N GLU A 326 -9.98 1.21 12.44
CA GLU A 326 -10.99 0.68 11.50
C GLU A 326 -10.53 -0.66 10.90
N GLN A 327 -9.27 -0.74 10.44
CA GLN A 327 -8.70 -1.99 9.93
C GLN A 327 -8.72 -3.06 11.04
N LEU A 328 -8.19 -2.72 12.22
CA LEU A 328 -7.98 -3.67 13.33
C LEU A 328 -9.29 -4.20 13.92
N GLY A 329 -10.31 -3.35 14.09
CA GLY A 329 -11.49 -3.68 14.88
C GLY A 329 -11.09 -4.14 16.29
N ASN A 330 -11.55 -5.32 16.69
CA ASN A 330 -11.17 -5.96 17.97
C ASN A 330 -10.07 -7.03 17.81
N ALA A 331 -9.46 -7.15 16.62
CA ALA A 331 -8.56 -8.25 16.23
C ALA A 331 -7.07 -7.95 16.48
N GLY A 332 -6.77 -7.08 17.44
CA GLY A 332 -5.41 -6.75 17.85
C GLY A 332 -5.41 -5.88 19.09
N LEU A 333 -4.21 -5.57 19.57
CA LEU A 333 -4.00 -4.64 20.68
C LEU A 333 -3.58 -3.27 20.14
N LEU A 334 -4.33 -2.23 20.49
CA LEU A 334 -3.99 -0.85 20.12
C LEU A 334 -2.89 -0.31 21.04
N ILE A 335 -1.93 0.40 20.43
CA ILE A 335 -0.83 1.08 21.12
C ILE A 335 -0.68 2.50 20.60
N ASN A 336 -0.41 3.47 21.46
CA ASN A 336 -0.05 4.81 21.06
C ASN A 336 1.35 4.81 20.42
N PRO A 337 1.48 5.01 19.10
CA PRO A 337 2.76 4.89 18.41
C PRO A 337 3.76 5.98 18.81
N LYS A 338 3.31 7.07 19.43
CA LYS A 338 4.17 8.17 19.86
C LYS A 338 4.76 7.96 21.26
N ASN A 339 4.29 6.96 22.00
CA ASN A 339 4.70 6.71 23.37
C ASN A 339 5.46 5.37 23.46
N PRO A 340 6.81 5.38 23.51
CA PRO A 340 7.59 4.16 23.67
C PRO A 340 7.22 3.31 24.88
N LYS A 341 6.74 3.93 25.97
CA LYS A 341 6.28 3.19 27.16
C LYS A 341 5.02 2.38 26.85
N ASP A 342 4.07 2.96 26.14
CA ASP A 342 2.83 2.27 25.78
C ASP A 342 3.08 1.13 24.78
N ILE A 343 4.02 1.33 23.85
CA ILE A 343 4.52 0.24 22.98
C ILE A 343 5.16 -0.87 23.82
N ALA A 344 5.98 -0.53 24.81
CA ALA A 344 6.65 -1.50 25.69
C ALA A 344 5.65 -2.30 26.53
N ASP A 345 4.68 -1.61 27.15
CA ASP A 345 3.63 -2.22 27.96
C ASP A 345 2.75 -3.15 27.10
N GLY A 346 2.43 -2.73 25.87
CA GLY A 346 1.73 -3.57 24.89
C GLY A 346 2.50 -4.83 24.54
N ILE A 347 3.80 -4.69 24.20
CA ILE A 347 4.70 -5.83 23.92
C ILE A 347 4.70 -6.79 25.11
N LEU A 348 4.93 -6.28 26.32
CA LEU A 348 5.00 -7.09 27.54
C LEU A 348 3.71 -7.87 27.76
N LYS A 349 2.56 -7.21 27.63
CA LYS A 349 1.23 -7.82 27.81
C LYS A 349 1.00 -8.99 26.86
N VAL A 350 1.38 -8.84 25.59
CA VAL A 350 1.23 -9.91 24.59
C VAL A 350 2.30 -11.00 24.77
N TYR A 351 3.50 -10.62 25.20
CA TYR A 351 4.61 -11.56 25.44
C TYR A 351 4.35 -12.48 26.63
N THR A 352 3.72 -11.98 27.71
CA THR A 352 3.46 -12.76 28.93
C THR A 352 2.10 -13.46 28.97
N SER A 353 1.20 -13.19 28.02
CA SER A 353 -0.15 -13.76 28.02
C SER A 353 -0.43 -14.66 26.81
N PRO A 354 -0.19 -15.98 26.91
CA PRO A 354 -0.57 -16.94 25.88
C PRO A 354 -2.07 -16.92 25.55
N LYS A 355 -2.93 -16.67 26.56
CA LYS A 355 -4.38 -16.56 26.39
C LYS A 355 -4.74 -15.37 25.48
N LEU A 356 -4.13 -14.20 25.72
CA LEU A 356 -4.34 -13.03 24.88
C LEU A 356 -3.86 -13.28 23.44
N ARG A 357 -2.68 -13.90 23.26
CA ARG A 357 -2.17 -14.25 21.93
C ARG A 357 -3.15 -15.11 21.14
N LYS A 358 -3.64 -16.19 21.75
CA LYS A 358 -4.62 -17.10 21.11
C LYS A 358 -5.90 -16.36 20.73
N ASP A 359 -6.40 -15.48 21.59
CA ASP A 359 -7.61 -14.69 21.32
C ASP A 359 -7.42 -13.70 20.17
N LEU A 360 -6.34 -12.92 20.18
CA LEU A 360 -6.03 -11.95 19.11
C LEU A 360 -5.83 -12.64 17.75
N ALA A 361 -5.09 -13.76 17.72
CA ALA A 361 -4.90 -14.54 16.49
C ALA A 361 -6.22 -15.10 15.94
N ARG A 362 -7.11 -15.59 16.81
CA ARG A 362 -8.44 -16.07 16.42
C ARG A 362 -9.28 -14.94 15.82
N LYS A 363 -9.38 -13.80 16.52
CA LYS A 363 -10.12 -12.62 16.03
C LYS A 363 -9.54 -12.09 14.72
N GLY A 364 -8.21 -12.15 14.55
CA GLY A 364 -7.54 -11.84 13.28
C GLY A 364 -8.05 -12.68 12.12
N ARG A 365 -8.08 -14.00 12.30
CA ARG A 365 -8.63 -14.93 11.28
C ARG A 365 -10.12 -14.70 11.01
N GLU A 366 -10.90 -14.31 12.01
CA GLU A 366 -12.31 -13.92 11.81
C GLU A 366 -12.41 -12.62 11.00
N ARG A 367 -11.54 -11.64 11.25
CA ARG A 367 -11.49 -10.37 10.51
C ARG A 367 -11.20 -10.58 9.02
N LEU A 368 -10.35 -11.55 8.67
CA LEU A 368 -10.04 -11.89 7.26
C LEU A 368 -11.26 -12.39 6.47
N LYS A 369 -12.33 -12.85 7.14
CA LYS A 369 -13.54 -13.33 6.48
C LYS A 369 -14.53 -12.22 6.13
N LEU A 370 -14.27 -10.98 6.52
CA LEU A 370 -15.17 -9.86 6.23
C LEU A 370 -15.13 -9.43 4.76
N TRP A 371 -14.03 -9.72 4.07
CA TRP A 371 -13.82 -9.41 2.68
C TRP A 371 -13.08 -10.55 2.01
N ASP A 372 -13.72 -11.15 1.01
CA ASP A 372 -13.12 -12.20 0.20
C ASP A 372 -13.04 -11.82 -1.30
N ASN A 373 -12.57 -12.76 -2.11
CA ASN A 373 -12.49 -12.57 -3.56
C ASN A 373 -13.85 -12.32 -4.20
N LYS A 374 -14.94 -12.89 -3.68
CA LYS A 374 -16.29 -12.70 -4.23
C LYS A 374 -16.79 -11.29 -3.94
N ASP A 375 -16.50 -10.75 -2.76
CA ASP A 375 -16.82 -9.36 -2.41
C ASP A 375 -16.09 -8.36 -3.31
N PHE A 376 -14.80 -8.62 -3.57
CA PHE A 376 -14.00 -7.84 -4.49
C PHE A 376 -14.58 -7.88 -5.92
N GLU A 377 -14.86 -9.07 -6.45
CA GLU A 377 -15.47 -9.26 -7.76
C GLU A 377 -16.84 -8.59 -7.89
N ARG A 378 -17.69 -8.74 -6.87
CA ARG A 378 -19.03 -8.15 -6.81
C ARG A 378 -18.98 -6.63 -6.85
N THR A 379 -18.04 -6.02 -6.12
CA THR A 379 -17.87 -4.56 -6.07
C THR A 379 -17.45 -4.00 -7.43
N ILE A 380 -16.48 -4.62 -8.10
CA ILE A 380 -16.07 -4.22 -9.46
C ILE A 380 -17.21 -4.42 -10.46
N SER A 381 -17.91 -5.55 -10.38
CA SER A 381 -19.03 -5.85 -11.28
C SER A 381 -20.19 -4.85 -11.12
N GLY A 382 -20.48 -4.42 -9.89
CA GLY A 382 -21.46 -3.36 -9.61
C GLY A 382 -21.09 -2.05 -10.29
N VAL A 383 -19.85 -1.59 -10.15
CA VAL A 383 -19.37 -0.35 -10.79
C VAL A 383 -19.47 -0.40 -12.32
N LEU A 384 -19.16 -1.56 -12.92
CA LEU A 384 -19.30 -1.77 -14.36
C LEU A 384 -20.76 -1.80 -14.81
N LYS A 385 -21.66 -2.33 -13.99
CA LYS A 385 -23.10 -2.32 -14.25
C LYS A 385 -23.64 -0.89 -14.20
N ASP A 386 -23.37 -0.15 -13.12
CA ASP A 386 -23.77 1.25 -12.97
C ASP A 386 -23.33 2.08 -14.18
N PHE A 387 -22.09 1.89 -14.63
CA PHE A 387 -21.55 2.58 -15.80
C PHE A 387 -22.33 2.26 -17.09
N LYS A 388 -22.75 1.01 -17.29
CA LYS A 388 -23.55 0.63 -18.46
C LYS A 388 -24.94 1.25 -18.41
N ASP A 389 -25.59 1.19 -17.24
CA ASP A 389 -26.95 1.69 -17.04
C ASP A 389 -27.00 3.22 -17.21
N GLU A 390 -26.01 3.95 -16.69
CA GLU A 390 -25.87 5.40 -16.89
C GLU A 390 -25.66 5.77 -18.37
N ASN A 391 -24.86 5.02 -19.12
CA ASN A 391 -24.62 5.30 -20.54
C ASN A 391 -25.81 4.93 -21.43
N ALA A 392 -26.56 3.87 -21.11
CA ALA A 392 -27.79 3.54 -21.81
C ALA A 392 -28.82 4.66 -21.67
N THR A 393 -28.93 5.26 -20.48
CA THR A 393 -29.83 6.38 -20.20
C THR A 393 -29.44 7.68 -20.93
N ARG A 394 -28.15 7.88 -21.24
CA ARG A 394 -27.67 9.07 -21.97
C ARG A 394 -27.81 8.98 -23.48
N ASN A 395 -27.94 7.76 -24.02
CA ASN A 395 -28.04 7.51 -25.46
C ASN A 395 -29.49 7.33 -25.93
N ASN A 396 -30.44 7.29 -24.99
CA ASN A 396 -31.88 7.43 -25.23
C ASN A 396 -32.28 8.88 -24.94
#